data_AF-A0A6L7WXX3-F1
#
_entry.id   AF-A0A6L7WXX3-F1
#
_cell.length_a   1.000
_cell.length_b   1.000
_cell.length_c   1.000
_cell.angle_alpha   90.00
_cell.angle_beta   90.00
_cell.angle_gamma   90.00
#
_symmetry.space_group_name_H-M   'P 1'
#
loop_
_entity.id
_entity.type
_entity.pdbx_description
1 polymer ?
#
loop_
_entity_poly.entity_id
_entity_poly.type
_entity_poly.pdbx_seq_one_letter_code
_entity_poly.pdbx_strand_id
1 'polypeptide(L)'
;MKHDLTLVILMPEQIARAREANGRRKRITHALVCGPCGQMFGTERQCLRYFTVWEPDHRIEVAPGQFRALFADLFDQAMTTTAHAINDYRTTLYLAKRLMEASGTAPSAAPSALGRRGRDLARK
;
A
#
# COMPACT_ATOMS: atom_id res chain seq x y z
N MET A 1 -12.87 -11.76 1.78
CA MET A 1 -12.29 -11.84 3.13
C MET A 1 -11.43 -10.61 3.30
N LYS A 2 -11.58 -9.90 4.41
CA LYS A 2 -10.73 -8.79 4.78
C LYS A 2 -9.60 -9.29 5.69
N HIS A 3 -8.52 -8.55 5.75
CA HIS A 3 -7.27 -8.95 6.39
C HIS A 3 -6.83 -7.93 7.44
N ASP A 4 -5.85 -8.31 8.25
CA ASP A 4 -5.23 -7.39 9.20
C ASP A 4 -4.12 -6.61 8.51
N LEU A 5 -4.12 -5.29 8.71
CA LEU A 5 -2.97 -4.47 8.43
C LEU A 5 -2.05 -4.49 9.66
N THR A 6 -0.89 -5.12 9.56
CA THR A 6 0.00 -5.30 10.72
C THR A 6 1.30 -4.52 10.55
N LEU A 7 1.53 -3.54 11.41
CA LEU A 7 2.84 -2.91 11.60
C LEU A 7 3.67 -3.76 12.57
N VAL A 8 4.77 -4.32 12.08
CA VAL A 8 5.65 -5.20 12.85
C VAL A 8 6.92 -4.46 13.22
N ILE A 9 7.19 -4.37 14.52
CA ILE A 9 8.51 -3.97 15.03
C ILE A 9 9.39 -5.22 15.00
N LEU A 10 10.43 -5.22 14.16
CA LEU A 10 11.20 -6.44 13.91
C LEU A 10 12.19 -6.71 15.05
N MET A 11 12.23 -7.96 15.48
CA MET A 11 13.25 -8.45 16.40
C MET A 11 14.62 -8.56 15.72
N PRO A 12 15.74 -8.56 16.46
CA PRO A 12 17.10 -8.58 15.87
C PRO A 12 17.32 -9.68 14.83
N GLU A 13 16.82 -10.89 15.08
CA GLU A 13 16.91 -12.01 14.13
C GLU A 13 16.10 -11.77 12.85
N GLN A 14 14.91 -11.20 12.98
CA GLN A 14 14.05 -10.83 11.86
C GLN A 14 14.69 -9.71 11.03
N ILE A 15 15.32 -8.73 11.68
CA ILE A 15 16.08 -7.66 11.03
C ILE A 15 17.22 -8.25 10.21
N ALA A 16 17.99 -9.19 10.76
CA ALA A 16 19.10 -9.83 10.07
C ALA A 16 18.61 -10.53 8.77
N ARG A 17 17.54 -11.33 8.88
CA ARG A 17 16.93 -12.03 7.73
C ARG A 17 16.35 -11.06 6.70
N ALA A 18 15.67 -10.00 7.15
CA ALA A 18 15.12 -8.97 6.26
C ALA A 18 16.23 -8.24 5.49
N ARG A 19 17.35 -7.91 6.15
CA ARG A 19 18.49 -7.24 5.50
C ARG A 19 19.20 -8.16 4.52
N GLU A 20 19.30 -9.45 4.82
CA GLU A 20 19.83 -10.43 3.88
C GLU A 20 18.97 -10.53 2.61
N ALA A 21 17.64 -10.61 2.76
CA ALA A 21 16.72 -10.77 1.63
C ALA A 21 16.53 -9.49 0.79
N ASN A 22 16.56 -8.30 1.40
CA ASN A 22 16.23 -7.04 0.72
C ASN A 22 17.43 -6.17 0.36
N GLY A 23 18.62 -6.51 0.87
CA GLY A 23 19.87 -5.79 0.67
C GLY A 23 20.45 -5.24 1.97
N ARG A 24 21.69 -5.66 2.27
CA ARG A 24 22.40 -5.39 3.54
C ARG A 24 22.55 -3.91 3.89
N ARG A 25 22.60 -3.03 2.88
CA ARG A 25 22.74 -1.57 3.04
C ARG A 25 21.44 -0.88 3.50
N LYS A 26 20.28 -1.52 3.33
CA LYS A 26 19.00 -0.94 3.74
C LYS A 26 18.90 -0.92 5.26
N ARG A 27 18.44 0.22 5.80
CA ARG A 27 18.04 0.33 7.20
C ARG A 27 16.65 -0.27 7.34
N ILE A 28 16.57 -1.46 7.92
CA ILE A 28 15.32 -2.18 8.15
C ILE A 28 15.18 -2.36 9.65
N THR A 29 14.08 -1.84 10.21
CA THR A 29 13.71 -2.01 11.61
C THR A 29 12.26 -2.43 11.78
N HIS A 30 11.43 -2.21 10.76
CA HIS A 30 10.00 -2.51 10.78
C HIS A 30 9.59 -3.24 9.51
N ALA A 31 8.45 -3.93 9.59
CA ALA A 31 7.73 -4.44 8.43
C ALA A 31 6.27 -4.00 8.47
N LEU A 32 5.66 -3.87 7.30
CA LEU A 32 4.23 -3.69 7.13
C LEU A 32 3.69 -4.91 6.40
N VAL A 33 2.81 -5.68 7.05
CA VAL A 33 2.22 -6.90 6.50
C VAL A 33 0.76 -6.64 6.16
N CYS A 34 0.38 -6.93 4.92
CA CYS A 34 -0.93 -6.62 4.34
C CYS A 34 -1.68 -7.91 3.97
N GLY A 35 -1.55 -8.96 4.80
CA GLY A 35 -2.08 -10.30 4.50
C GLY A 35 -1.54 -10.87 3.17
N PRO A 36 -2.38 -11.48 2.32
CA PRO A 36 -1.95 -12.12 1.08
C PRO A 36 -1.49 -11.14 -0.01
N CYS A 37 -1.78 -9.84 0.15
CA CYS A 37 -1.32 -8.80 -0.77
C CYS A 37 0.20 -8.63 -0.69
N GLY A 38 0.81 -9.01 0.43
CA GLY A 38 2.25 -9.05 0.64
C GLY A 38 2.71 -8.18 1.80
N GLN A 39 3.99 -7.84 1.77
CA GLN A 39 4.64 -7.12 2.85
C GLN A 39 5.73 -6.16 2.37
N MET A 40 6.04 -5.16 3.19
CA MET A 40 7.10 -4.20 2.97
C MET A 40 8.05 -4.16 4.17
N PHE A 41 9.35 -4.01 3.91
CA PHE A 41 10.36 -3.85 4.95
C PHE A 41 11.02 -2.48 4.83
N GLY A 42 11.24 -1.80 5.96
CA GLY A 42 11.81 -0.47 5.94
C GLY A 42 12.15 0.05 7.33
N THR A 43 12.39 1.37 7.40
CA THR A 43 12.48 2.05 8.68
C THR A 43 11.09 2.25 9.28
N GLU A 44 11.03 2.50 10.58
CA GLU A 44 9.81 2.88 11.31
C GLU A 44 9.01 3.96 10.55
N ARG A 45 9.66 5.09 10.25
CA ARG A 45 9.03 6.21 9.53
C ARG A 45 8.44 5.81 8.17
N GLN A 46 9.11 4.91 7.45
CA GLN A 46 8.62 4.44 6.15
C GLN A 46 7.37 3.56 6.32
N CYS A 47 7.42 2.57 7.20
CA CYS A 47 6.31 1.66 7.44
C CYS A 47 5.11 2.41 8.05
N LEU A 48 5.35 3.30 9.01
CA LEU A 48 4.30 4.09 9.67
C LEU A 48 3.55 4.98 8.67
N ARG A 49 4.27 5.61 7.73
CA ARG A 49 3.64 6.44 6.69
C ARG A 49 2.59 5.66 5.89
N TYR A 50 2.89 4.43 5.50
CA TYR A 50 1.94 3.60 4.75
C TYR A 50 0.86 3.01 5.64
N PHE A 51 1.22 2.57 6.84
CA PHE A 51 0.28 2.06 7.84
C PHE A 51 -0.85 3.05 8.11
N THR A 52 -0.53 4.31 8.43
CA THR A 52 -1.53 5.34 8.71
C THR A 52 -2.43 5.61 7.51
N VAL A 53 -1.91 5.62 6.29
CA VAL A 53 -2.72 5.89 5.08
C VAL A 53 -3.65 4.73 4.73
N TRP A 54 -3.27 3.51 5.09
CA TRP A 54 -4.00 2.28 4.77
C TRP A 54 -4.87 1.77 5.92
N GLU A 55 -4.70 2.33 7.10
CA GLU A 55 -5.50 2.04 8.29
C GLU A 55 -6.99 2.26 8.01
N PRO A 56 -7.88 1.31 8.38
CA PRO A 56 -9.32 1.38 8.08
C PRO A 56 -10.00 2.65 8.57
N ASP A 57 -9.56 3.18 9.71
CA ASP A 57 -10.13 4.36 10.36
C ASP A 57 -9.57 5.69 9.82
N HIS A 58 -8.59 5.63 8.93
CA HIS A 58 -7.97 6.83 8.39
C HIS A 58 -8.91 7.57 7.44
N ARG A 59 -9.16 8.85 7.74
CA ARG A 59 -10.12 9.68 7.01
C ARG A 59 -9.44 10.40 5.85
N ILE A 60 -9.56 9.84 4.65
CA ILE A 60 -9.17 10.50 3.40
C ILE A 60 -10.44 10.92 2.65
N GLU A 61 -10.51 12.17 2.22
CA GLU A 61 -11.59 12.63 1.36
C GLU A 61 -11.43 12.04 -0.04
N VAL A 62 -12.39 11.22 -0.47
CA VAL A 62 -12.38 10.57 -1.79
C VAL A 62 -13.35 11.25 -2.77
N ALA A 63 -14.34 11.94 -2.23
CA ALA A 63 -15.30 12.78 -2.93
C ALA A 63 -15.83 13.84 -1.95
N PRO A 64 -16.40 14.96 -2.41
CA PRO A 64 -16.89 16.02 -1.52
C PRO A 64 -17.79 15.47 -0.40
N GLY A 65 -17.32 15.58 0.84
CA GLY A 65 -18.05 15.10 2.03
C GLY A 65 -18.03 13.59 2.26
N GLN A 66 -17.30 12.81 1.46
CA GLN A 66 -17.12 11.37 1.62
C GLN A 66 -15.69 11.06 2.08
N PHE A 67 -15.57 10.49 3.29
CA PHE A 67 -14.30 10.12 3.88
C PHE A 67 -14.21 8.61 4.06
N ARG A 68 -13.16 7.99 3.51
CA ARG A 68 -12.85 6.56 3.71
C ARG A 68 -11.35 6.33 3.64
N ALA A 69 -10.88 5.26 4.25
CA ALA A 69 -9.52 4.79 4.03
C ALA A 69 -9.34 4.30 2.58
N LEU A 70 -8.10 4.40 2.08
CA LEU A 70 -7.76 4.03 0.70
C LEU A 70 -8.12 2.56 0.38
N PHE A 71 -7.92 1.68 1.37
CA PHE A 71 -8.11 0.24 1.29
C PHE A 71 -9.09 -0.31 2.33
N ALA A 72 -10.13 0.47 2.68
CA ALA A 72 -11.18 0.07 3.65
C ALA A 72 -11.87 -1.26 3.30
N ASP A 73 -11.85 -1.63 2.02
CA ASP A 73 -12.44 -2.87 1.50
C ASP A 73 -11.52 -4.08 1.71
N LEU A 74 -10.23 -3.87 2.00
CA LEU A 74 -9.22 -4.92 2.20
C LEU A 74 -8.91 -5.20 3.66
N PHE A 75 -8.97 -4.18 4.52
CA PHE A 75 -8.56 -4.29 5.90
C PHE A 75 -9.74 -4.10 6.87
N ASP A 76 -9.85 -4.99 7.85
CA ASP A 76 -10.84 -4.87 8.95
C ASP A 76 -10.27 -4.14 10.16
N GLN A 77 -9.00 -4.40 10.46
CA GLN A 77 -8.32 -3.83 11.61
C GLN A 77 -6.86 -3.52 11.27
N ALA A 78 -6.31 -2.56 12.00
CA ALA A 78 -4.90 -2.21 11.97
C ALA A 78 -4.30 -2.47 13.35
N MET A 79 -3.15 -3.14 13.40
CA MET A 79 -2.48 -3.45 14.66
C MET A 79 -0.97 -3.29 14.58
N THR A 80 -0.36 -2.99 15.72
CA THR A 80 1.10 -2.93 15.88
C THR A 80 1.56 -4.02 16.83
N THR A 81 2.59 -4.78 16.46
CA THR A 81 3.10 -5.88 17.30
C THR A 81 4.60 -6.15 17.09
N THR A 82 5.23 -6.80 18.06
CA THR A 82 6.59 -7.37 17.97
C THR A 82 6.58 -8.88 17.71
N ALA A 83 5.44 -9.54 17.92
CA ALA A 83 5.31 -11.00 17.92
C ALA A 83 4.62 -11.53 16.64
N HIS A 84 5.03 -11.04 15.47
CA HIS A 84 4.48 -11.49 14.19
C HIS A 84 5.42 -12.47 13.48
N ALA A 85 4.89 -13.64 13.09
CA ALA A 85 5.65 -14.61 12.30
C ALA A 85 5.73 -14.18 10.84
N ILE A 86 6.96 -14.05 10.31
CA ILE A 86 7.22 -13.66 8.91
C ILE A 86 7.82 -14.87 8.18
N ASN A 87 7.07 -15.38 7.20
CA ASN A 87 7.47 -16.56 6.42
C ASN A 87 8.38 -16.20 5.23
N ASP A 88 8.14 -15.06 4.59
CA ASP A 88 8.98 -14.52 3.51
C ASP A 88 9.55 -13.16 3.92
N TYR A 89 10.87 -13.04 3.86
CA TYR A 89 11.57 -11.80 4.21
C TYR A 89 11.78 -10.88 3.00
N ARG A 90 11.26 -11.21 1.83
CA ARG A 90 11.34 -10.35 0.64
C ARG A 90 10.23 -9.30 0.65
N THR A 91 10.60 -8.06 0.37
CA THR A 91 9.64 -6.99 0.11
C THR A 91 8.88 -7.31 -1.17
N THR A 92 7.56 -7.24 -1.08
CA THR A 92 6.69 -7.37 -2.24
C THR A 92 6.89 -6.18 -3.18
N LEU A 93 7.30 -6.46 -4.41
CA LEU A 93 7.43 -5.44 -5.45
C LEU A 93 6.05 -4.86 -5.76
N TYR A 94 5.99 -3.53 -5.88
CA TYR A 94 4.76 -2.80 -6.21
C TYR A 94 3.57 -3.10 -5.28
N LEU A 95 3.81 -3.29 -3.97
CA LEU A 95 2.77 -3.61 -2.99
C LEU A 95 1.53 -2.70 -3.09
N ALA A 96 1.72 -1.37 -3.18
CA ALA A 96 0.61 -0.43 -3.32
C ALA A 96 -0.24 -0.68 -4.59
N LYS A 97 0.39 -1.08 -5.70
CA LYS A 97 -0.32 -1.43 -6.93
C LYS A 97 -1.16 -2.69 -6.75
N ARG A 98 -0.60 -3.72 -6.12
CA ARG A 98 -1.31 -4.96 -5.79
C ARG A 98 -2.51 -4.70 -4.88
N LEU A 99 -2.36 -3.79 -3.91
CA LEU A 99 -3.47 -3.37 -3.03
C LEU A 99 -4.57 -2.64 -3.82
N MET A 100 -4.22 -1.73 -4.72
CA MET A 100 -5.21 -1.05 -5.58
C MET A 100 -5.99 -2.04 -6.47
N GLU A 101 -5.30 -3.00 -7.07
CA GLU A 101 -5.93 -4.07 -7.86
C GLU A 101 -6.86 -4.94 -7.00
N ALA A 102 -6.42 -5.31 -5.79
CA ALA A 102 -7.20 -6.13 -4.86
C ALA A 102 -8.44 -5.40 -4.30
N SER A 103 -8.37 -4.09 -4.08
CA SER A 103 -9.49 -3.29 -3.56
C SER A 103 -10.54 -2.95 -4.62
N GLY A 104 -10.32 -3.34 -5.89
CA GLY A 104 -11.17 -2.91 -7.00
C GLY A 104 -11.01 -1.42 -7.33
N THR A 105 -10.04 -0.74 -6.70
CA THR A 105 -9.68 0.64 -7.00
C THR A 105 -8.81 0.61 -8.26
N ALA A 106 -9.43 0.46 -9.43
CA ALA A 106 -8.72 0.69 -10.68
C ALA A 106 -8.09 2.10 -10.62
N PRO A 107 -6.82 2.30 -11.07
CA PRO A 107 -6.36 3.65 -11.30
C PRO A 107 -7.38 4.29 -12.24
N SER A 108 -7.98 5.39 -11.82
CA SER A 108 -8.91 6.17 -12.66
C SER A 108 -8.24 6.31 -14.02
N ALA A 109 -8.76 5.59 -15.01
CA ALA A 109 -8.28 5.71 -16.36
C ALA A 109 -8.51 7.18 -16.69
N ALA A 110 -7.41 7.93 -16.84
CA ALA A 110 -7.48 9.29 -17.34
C ALA A 110 -8.42 9.29 -18.55
N PRO A 111 -9.33 10.28 -18.67
CA PRO A 111 -10.25 10.32 -19.79
C PRO A 111 -9.41 10.20 -21.05
N SER A 112 -9.67 9.17 -21.85
CA SER A 112 -8.99 8.97 -23.12
C SER A 112 -9.07 10.28 -23.89
N ALA A 113 -7.94 10.95 -24.02
CA ALA A 113 -7.76 12.12 -24.85
C ALA A 113 -7.78 11.69 -26.33
N LEU A 114 -8.92 11.17 -26.77
CA LEU A 114 -9.31 11.05 -28.17
C LEU A 114 -10.22 12.24 -28.49
N GLY A 115 -9.61 13.41 -28.42
CA GLY A 115 -10.19 14.69 -28.71
C GLY A 115 -9.11 15.65 -29.19
N ARG A 116 -8.28 15.22 -30.14
CA ARG A 116 -7.37 16.12 -30.86
C ARG A 116 -7.73 16.18 -32.34
N ARG A 117 -8.26 17.36 -32.69
CA ARG A 117 -7.99 18.15 -33.91
C ARG A 117 -8.57 17.57 -35.22
N GLY A 118 -9.32 18.31 -36.03
CA GLY A 118 -9.64 19.73 -36.05
C GLY A 118 -9.97 20.18 -37.47
N ARG A 119 -10.27 21.48 -37.59
CA ARG A 119 -10.44 22.32 -38.79
C ARG A 119 -11.84 22.41 -39.40
N ASP A 120 -12.43 23.57 -39.13
CA ASP A 120 -12.97 24.53 -40.11
C ASP A 120 -12.94 24.10 -41.58
N LEU A 121 -14.09 24.21 -42.25
CA LEU A 121 -14.22 25.02 -43.47
C LEU A 121 -15.70 25.15 -43.91
N ALA A 122 -16.16 26.40 -43.89
CA ALA A 122 -17.20 27.03 -44.70
C ALA A 122 -18.00 26.19 -45.72
N ARG A 123 -19.34 26.33 -45.69
CA ARG A 123 -20.21 26.73 -46.83
C ARG A 123 -21.70 26.58 -46.46
N LYS A 124 -22.40 27.70 -46.28
CA LYS A 124 -23.39 28.22 -47.24
C LYS A 124 -23.92 29.56 -46.77
#